data_AF-A0A5B8BY37-F1
#
_entry.id   AF-A0A5B8BY37-F1
#
_cell.length_a   1.000
_cell.length_b   1.000
_cell.length_c   1.000
_cell.angle_alpha   90.00
_cell.angle_beta   90.00
_cell.angle_gamma   90.00
#
_symmetry.space_group_name_H-M   'P 1'
#
loop_
_entity.id
_entity.type
_entity.pdbx_description
1 polymer ?
#
loop_
_entity_poly.entity_id
_entity_poly.type
_entity_poly.pdbx_seq_one_letter_code
_entity_poly.pdbx_strand_id
1 'polypeptide(L)'
;MDLVEVRRLGLELLAEHGLRTWQFTFDNAKRRAGACKFEARTISVSRHLMRLYDVDQVRDTVLHEVAHALVGPKHGHDAVWRARAVAIGCSGTRLVDAEAPRAPAPWRGTCPRGHSYERHRRPTRPASCARCDPGFNPDFLLAWTHHGRRVPMGARYDRELRSLVAGRERRRAAEIYADQGPLGPGTPAPDAAAHEPPGTWWQQELLDVAGRRERVAAEDDTAWVVDEEGHRWRVEDPPVEIADPPLTPRMRLELAAASGRLTPGWRVRIIAPGKYLGVEGKVVKSARTRYHVRAGRDVLTVPFELVEPVRPG
;
A
#
# COMPACT_ATOMS: atom_id res chain seq x y z
N MET A 1 -8.27 31.46 -5.01
CA MET A 1 -7.97 32.13 -6.30
C MET A 1 -7.77 31.06 -7.36
N ASP A 2 -8.28 31.24 -8.58
CA ASP A 2 -8.06 30.26 -9.65
C ASP A 2 -6.64 30.38 -10.27
N LEU A 3 -6.21 29.38 -11.06
CA LEU A 3 -4.85 29.37 -11.60
C LEU A 3 -4.60 30.40 -12.71
N VAL A 4 -5.64 30.88 -13.39
CA VAL A 4 -5.53 31.95 -14.38
C VAL A 4 -5.23 33.26 -13.66
N GLU A 5 -5.98 33.56 -12.60
CA GLU A 5 -5.78 34.71 -11.73
C GLU A 5 -4.38 34.68 -11.07
N VAL A 6 -3.96 33.53 -10.53
CA VAL A 6 -2.61 33.38 -9.95
C VAL A 6 -1.51 33.65 -10.99
N ARG A 7 -1.69 33.16 -12.23
CA ARG A 7 -0.72 33.40 -13.31
C ARG A 7 -0.65 34.88 -13.66
N ARG A 8 -1.80 35.56 -13.73
CA ARG A 8 -1.87 37.00 -13.99
C ARG A 8 -1.15 37.79 -12.91
N LEU A 9 -1.50 37.56 -11.64
CA LEU A 9 -0.84 38.20 -10.49
C LEU A 9 0.67 37.94 -10.49
N GLY A 10 1.09 36.71 -10.76
CA GLY A 10 2.50 36.36 -10.84
C GLY A 10 3.26 37.17 -11.89
N LEU A 11 2.72 37.26 -13.11
CA LEU A 11 3.33 38.04 -14.18
C LEU A 11 3.35 39.55 -13.88
N GLU A 12 2.29 40.08 -13.26
CA GLU A 12 2.21 41.48 -12.84
C GLU A 12 3.31 41.80 -11.81
N LEU A 13 3.48 40.97 -10.77
CA LEU A 13 4.51 41.15 -9.74
C LEU A 13 5.94 41.04 -10.31
N LEU A 14 6.19 40.09 -11.22
CA LEU A 14 7.47 40.00 -11.90
C LEU A 14 7.77 41.28 -12.70
N ALA A 15 6.77 41.80 -13.43
CA ALA A 15 6.94 43.01 -14.22
C ALA A 15 7.15 44.26 -13.34
N GLU A 16 6.40 44.38 -12.24
CA GLU A 16 6.49 45.45 -11.24
C GLU A 16 7.90 45.56 -10.65
N HIS A 17 8.54 44.41 -10.39
CA HIS A 17 9.88 44.38 -9.80
C HIS A 17 11.02 44.23 -10.82
N GLY A 18 10.76 44.49 -12.11
CA GLY A 18 11.79 44.55 -13.15
C GLY A 18 12.26 43.20 -13.70
N LEU A 19 11.59 42.10 -13.35
CA LEU A 19 11.88 40.74 -13.80
C LEU A 19 11.15 40.38 -15.12
N ARG A 20 11.06 41.32 -16.06
CA ARG A 20 10.27 41.15 -17.30
C ARG A 20 10.76 40.02 -18.22
N THR A 21 12.02 39.62 -18.11
CA THR A 21 12.60 38.50 -18.88
C THR A 21 12.50 37.16 -18.15
N TRP A 22 11.96 37.14 -16.94
CA TRP A 22 11.77 35.93 -16.16
C TRP A 22 10.44 35.26 -16.49
N GLN A 23 10.42 33.94 -16.37
CA GLN A 23 9.24 33.13 -16.61
C GLN A 23 8.48 32.87 -15.30
N PHE A 24 7.15 32.88 -15.38
CA PHE A 24 6.28 32.43 -14.31
C PHE A 24 5.55 31.13 -14.70
N THR A 25 5.71 30.08 -13.92
CA THR A 25 5.21 28.73 -14.25
C THR A 25 4.58 28.02 -13.06
N PHE A 26 3.79 26.97 -13.34
CA PHE A 26 3.25 26.08 -12.32
C PHE A 26 3.99 24.75 -12.25
N ASP A 27 4.30 24.30 -11.04
CA ASP A 27 4.88 22.98 -10.76
C ASP A 27 3.94 22.06 -9.96
N ASN A 28 4.29 20.77 -9.87
CA ASN A 28 3.51 19.72 -9.18
C ASN A 28 3.93 19.54 -7.71
N ALA A 29 4.65 20.49 -7.10
CA ALA A 29 5.09 20.35 -5.71
C ALA A 29 3.87 20.31 -4.78
N LYS A 30 3.85 19.38 -3.83
CA LYS A 30 2.75 19.23 -2.85
C LYS A 30 3.08 19.79 -1.48
N ARG A 31 4.36 20.14 -1.25
CA ARG A 31 4.90 20.59 0.05
C ARG A 31 5.67 21.91 0.01
N ARG A 32 6.08 22.37 -1.18
CA ARG A 32 6.81 23.63 -1.39
C ARG A 32 5.91 24.56 -2.19
N ALA A 33 5.71 25.78 -1.71
CA ALA A 33 4.80 26.75 -2.31
C ALA A 33 5.38 27.41 -3.56
N GLY A 34 6.64 27.86 -3.50
CA GLY A 34 7.36 28.53 -4.58
C GLY A 34 8.80 28.02 -4.74
N ALA A 35 9.42 28.34 -5.88
CA ALA A 35 10.88 28.23 -6.06
C ALA A 35 11.37 29.20 -7.13
N CYS A 36 12.48 29.84 -6.84
CA CYS A 36 13.30 30.60 -7.77
C CYS A 36 14.37 29.70 -8.40
N LYS A 37 14.34 29.59 -9.73
CA LYS A 37 15.34 28.88 -10.55
C LYS A 37 16.19 29.92 -11.26
N PHE A 38 17.28 30.32 -10.62
CA PHE A 38 18.07 31.48 -11.04
C PHE A 38 18.67 31.34 -12.44
N GLU A 39 19.31 30.20 -12.73
CA GLU A 39 19.93 29.92 -14.04
C GLU A 39 18.92 29.96 -15.19
N ALA A 40 17.74 29.38 -14.95
CA ALA A 40 16.65 29.33 -15.92
C ALA A 40 15.80 30.62 -15.95
N ARG A 41 16.11 31.62 -15.11
CA ARG A 41 15.31 32.84 -14.90
C ARG A 41 13.81 32.52 -14.77
N THR A 42 13.48 31.55 -13.93
CA THR A 42 12.11 31.04 -13.79
C THR A 42 11.68 31.05 -12.33
N ILE A 43 10.52 31.60 -12.06
CA ILE A 43 9.79 31.41 -10.81
C ILE A 43 8.70 30.37 -11.05
N SER A 44 8.68 29.32 -10.22
CA SER A 44 7.65 28.28 -10.28
C SER A 44 6.91 28.16 -8.97
N VAL A 45 5.58 28.14 -9.02
CA VAL A 45 4.72 27.95 -7.84
C VAL A 45 3.90 26.67 -7.94
N SER A 46 3.52 26.08 -6.81
CA SER A 46 2.74 24.85 -6.76
C SER A 46 1.31 25.07 -7.23
N ARG A 47 0.89 24.39 -8.30
CA ARG A 47 -0.53 24.42 -8.73
C ARG A 47 -1.50 23.94 -7.65
N HIS A 48 -1.04 23.05 -6.75
CA HIS A 48 -1.89 22.45 -5.73
C HIS A 48 -2.09 23.40 -4.55
N LEU A 49 -1.02 24.07 -4.11
CA LEU A 49 -1.08 25.00 -2.97
C LEU A 49 -1.71 26.33 -3.38
N MET A 50 -1.42 26.84 -4.59
CA MET A 50 -2.01 28.11 -5.05
C MET A 50 -3.54 28.06 -5.19
N ARG A 51 -4.13 26.88 -5.40
CA ARG A 51 -5.60 26.71 -5.38
C ARG A 51 -6.21 26.79 -3.98
N LEU A 52 -5.41 26.53 -2.96
CA LEU A 52 -5.86 26.50 -1.57
C LEU A 52 -5.61 27.83 -0.85
N TYR A 53 -4.66 28.62 -1.35
CA TYR A 53 -4.29 29.88 -0.77
C TYR A 53 -5.27 30.99 -1.14
N ASP A 54 -5.45 31.91 -0.21
CA ASP A 54 -6.07 33.21 -0.48
C ASP A 54 -5.11 34.11 -1.29
N VAL A 55 -5.60 35.28 -1.69
CA VAL A 55 -4.84 36.21 -2.55
C VAL A 55 -3.57 36.70 -1.87
N ASP A 56 -3.61 36.96 -0.56
CA ASP A 56 -2.46 37.47 0.19
C ASP A 56 -1.37 36.40 0.34
N GLN A 57 -1.75 35.16 0.61
CA GLN A 57 -0.85 34.01 0.66
C GLN A 57 -0.19 33.71 -0.70
N VAL A 58 -0.95 33.83 -1.80
CA VAL A 58 -0.41 33.71 -3.16
C VAL A 58 0.58 34.84 -3.42
N ARG A 59 0.20 36.10 -3.15
CA ARG A 59 1.05 37.27 -3.33
C ARG A 59 2.36 37.14 -2.55
N ASP A 60 2.28 36.76 -1.28
CA ASP A 60 3.44 36.57 -0.41
C ASP A 60 4.37 35.48 -0.96
N THR A 61 3.82 34.36 -1.42
CA THR A 61 4.60 33.27 -2.04
C THR A 61 5.34 33.76 -3.29
N VAL A 62 4.69 34.52 -4.16
CA VAL A 62 5.34 35.02 -5.38
C VAL A 62 6.41 36.04 -5.03
N LEU A 63 6.12 37.00 -4.14
CA LEU A 63 7.08 38.02 -3.71
C LEU A 63 8.29 37.40 -3.01
N HIS A 64 8.12 36.30 -2.26
CA HIS A 64 9.21 35.53 -1.68
C HIS A 64 10.22 35.07 -2.75
N GLU A 65 9.72 34.50 -3.85
CA GLU A 65 10.57 34.03 -4.95
C GLU A 65 11.14 35.17 -5.80
N VAL A 66 10.39 36.25 -5.95
CA VAL A 66 10.88 37.50 -6.58
C VAL A 66 12.03 38.10 -5.77
N ALA A 67 11.94 38.10 -4.43
CA ALA A 67 13.03 38.55 -3.57
C ALA A 67 14.31 37.74 -3.81
N HIS A 68 14.22 36.40 -3.88
CA HIS A 68 15.35 35.53 -4.25
C HIS A 68 15.95 35.87 -5.61
N ALA A 69 15.10 36.09 -6.61
CA ALA A 69 15.55 36.49 -7.95
C ALA A 69 16.30 37.84 -7.96
N LEU A 70 15.93 38.75 -7.07
CA LEU A 70 16.52 40.09 -6.99
C LEU A 70 17.84 40.13 -6.21
N VAL A 71 17.98 39.35 -5.14
CA VAL A 71 19.21 39.32 -4.34
C VAL A 71 20.28 38.39 -4.90
N GLY A 72 19.87 37.36 -5.66
CA GLY A 72 20.78 36.42 -6.30
C GLY A 72 21.05 35.15 -5.50
N PRO A 73 21.65 34.13 -6.14
CA PRO A 73 21.70 32.75 -5.63
C PRO A 73 22.65 32.55 -4.44
N LYS A 74 23.49 33.54 -4.12
CA LYS A 74 24.39 33.51 -2.97
C LYS A 74 23.66 33.81 -1.65
N HIS A 75 22.47 34.38 -1.74
CA HIS A 75 21.66 34.75 -0.59
C HIS A 75 20.55 33.71 -0.40
N GLY A 76 20.60 33.01 0.73
CA GLY A 76 19.46 32.23 1.21
C GLY A 76 18.43 33.15 1.88
N HIS A 77 17.75 32.66 2.92
CA HIS A 77 16.87 33.50 3.76
C HIS A 77 17.65 34.38 4.77
N ASP A 78 18.73 35.03 4.32
CA ASP A 78 19.58 35.88 5.16
C ASP A 78 19.02 37.30 5.35
N ALA A 79 19.78 38.18 6.00
CA ALA A 79 19.37 39.55 6.28
C ALA A 79 19.17 40.38 4.99
N VAL A 80 19.97 40.12 3.94
CA VAL A 80 19.87 40.82 2.65
C VAL A 80 18.59 40.41 1.94
N TRP A 81 18.32 39.11 1.87
CA TRP A 81 17.06 38.58 1.35
C TRP A 81 15.87 39.11 2.13
N ARG A 82 15.89 39.04 3.47
CA ARG A 82 14.77 39.47 4.30
C ARG A 82 14.48 40.96 4.13
N ALA A 83 15.51 41.80 4.11
CA ALA A 83 15.35 43.22 3.85
C ALA A 83 14.71 43.47 2.49
N ARG A 84 15.16 42.75 1.45
CA ARG A 84 14.56 42.86 0.11
C ARG A 84 13.12 42.38 0.07
N ALA A 85 12.82 41.24 0.69
CA ALA A 85 11.48 40.66 0.76
C ALA A 85 10.49 41.64 1.40
N VAL A 86 10.82 42.18 2.58
CA VAL A 86 9.97 43.16 3.27
C VAL A 86 9.79 44.43 2.43
N ALA A 87 10.87 44.93 1.80
CA ALA A 87 10.80 46.14 0.98
C ALA A 87 9.88 46.02 -0.25
N ILE A 88 9.66 44.80 -0.77
CA ILE A 88 8.74 44.55 -1.89
C ILE A 88 7.35 44.08 -1.44
N GLY A 89 7.08 44.10 -0.13
CA GLY A 89 5.78 43.74 0.44
C GLY A 89 5.58 42.25 0.74
N CYS A 90 6.65 41.44 0.76
CA CYS A 90 6.59 40.09 1.34
C CYS A 90 6.72 40.17 2.87
N SER A 91 6.11 39.22 3.58
CA SER A 91 6.21 39.02 5.02
C SER A 91 7.65 38.84 5.52
N GLY A 92 8.57 38.41 4.63
CA GLY A 92 9.95 38.07 4.98
C GLY A 92 10.06 36.84 5.88
N THR A 93 8.98 36.06 6.00
CA THR A 93 8.98 34.79 6.72
C THR A 93 9.51 33.68 5.83
N ARG A 94 10.36 32.81 6.40
CA ARG A 94 10.95 31.69 5.67
C ARG A 94 9.99 30.51 5.56
N LEU A 95 9.22 30.26 6.62
CA LEU A 95 8.30 29.15 6.71
C LEU A 95 6.90 29.68 6.40
N VAL A 96 6.22 29.01 5.48
CA VAL A 96 4.77 29.12 5.36
C VAL A 96 4.17 28.70 6.71
N ASP A 97 3.12 29.39 7.15
CA ASP A 97 2.39 29.10 8.38
C ASP A 97 2.11 27.58 8.51
N ALA A 98 2.25 27.05 9.72
CA ALA A 98 1.98 25.65 10.00
C ALA A 98 0.53 25.26 9.67
N GLU A 99 -0.40 26.21 9.87
CA GLU A 99 -1.84 26.12 9.62
C GLU A 99 -2.22 26.44 8.18
N ALA A 100 -1.26 26.86 7.34
CA ALA A 100 -1.55 27.15 5.94
C ALA A 100 -2.12 25.91 5.23
N PRO A 101 -3.15 26.08 4.38
CA PRO A 101 -3.79 24.98 3.68
C PRO A 101 -2.79 24.08 2.95
N ARG A 102 -2.78 22.80 3.31
CA ARG A 102 -1.95 21.80 2.65
C ARG A 102 -2.75 21.10 1.57
N ALA A 103 -2.10 20.78 0.46
CA ALA A 103 -2.71 19.92 -0.57
C ALA A 103 -3.16 18.61 0.09
N PRO A 104 -4.46 18.29 0.13
CA PRO A 104 -4.94 17.09 0.80
C PRO A 104 -4.23 15.89 0.18
N ALA A 105 -3.71 15.02 1.04
CA ALA A 105 -3.08 13.81 0.56
C ALA A 105 -4.13 12.96 -0.18
N PRO A 106 -3.92 12.63 -1.47
CA PRO A 106 -4.87 11.85 -2.23
C PRO A 106 -5.13 10.49 -1.60
N TRP A 107 -4.15 9.91 -0.89
CA TRP A 107 -4.31 8.63 -0.22
C TRP A 107 -4.49 8.78 1.28
N ARG A 108 -5.58 8.22 1.80
CA ARG A 108 -5.84 8.13 3.25
C ARG A 108 -6.02 6.68 3.67
N GLY A 109 -5.23 6.25 4.63
CA GLY A 109 -5.29 4.92 5.24
C GLY A 109 -5.87 5.02 6.65
N THR A 110 -6.93 4.27 6.94
CA THR A 110 -7.59 4.29 8.25
C THR A 110 -7.58 2.89 8.86
N CYS A 111 -7.24 2.77 10.15
CA CYS A 111 -7.30 1.50 10.88
C CYS A 111 -8.68 1.30 11.54
N PRO A 112 -9.02 0.08 12.01
CA PRO A 112 -10.30 -0.18 12.68
C PRO A 112 -10.57 0.64 13.96
N ARG A 113 -9.52 1.19 14.59
CA ARG A 113 -9.65 2.10 15.74
C ARG A 113 -9.76 3.59 15.36
N GLY A 114 -9.83 3.90 14.06
CA GLY A 114 -10.04 5.28 13.57
C GLY A 114 -8.77 6.11 13.36
N HIS A 115 -7.57 5.59 13.66
CA HIS A 115 -6.33 6.32 13.34
C HIS A 115 -6.14 6.46 11.82
N SER A 116 -5.82 7.68 11.36
CA SER A 116 -5.62 7.99 9.95
C SER A 116 -4.16 8.29 9.59
N TYR A 117 -3.77 7.88 8.39
CA TYR A 117 -2.46 8.11 7.80
C TYR A 117 -2.61 8.65 6.38
N GLU A 118 -1.79 9.63 6.02
CA GLU A 118 -1.87 10.33 4.74
C GLU A 118 -0.66 10.04 3.85
N ARG A 119 -0.90 9.83 2.55
CA ARG A 119 0.14 9.60 1.54
C ARG A 119 -0.16 10.33 0.23
N HIS A 120 0.89 10.81 -0.43
CA HIS A 120 0.78 11.45 -1.74
C HIS A 120 0.96 10.50 -2.93
N ARG A 121 1.41 9.28 -2.68
CA ARG A 121 1.57 8.20 -3.67
C ARG A 121 0.79 6.97 -3.21
N ARG A 122 0.36 6.17 -4.19
CA ARG A 122 -0.31 4.88 -3.93
C ARG A 122 0.58 4.00 -3.04
N PRO A 123 0.06 3.50 -1.92
CA PRO A 123 0.76 2.48 -1.14
C PRO A 123 1.00 1.24 -2.01
N THR A 124 2.25 0.80 -2.09
CA THR A 124 2.63 -0.39 -2.88
C THR A 124 2.74 -1.65 -2.03
N ARG A 125 2.73 -1.50 -0.70
CA ARG A 125 2.86 -2.59 0.28
C ARG A 125 1.81 -2.46 1.38
N PRO A 126 1.34 -3.57 1.96
CA PRO A 126 0.47 -3.56 3.11
C PRO A 126 1.12 -2.88 4.33
N ALA A 127 0.30 -2.17 5.09
CA ALA A 127 0.72 -1.52 6.32
C ALA A 127 -0.38 -1.61 7.37
N SER A 128 0.01 -1.76 8.63
CA SER A 128 -0.87 -1.70 9.80
C SER A 128 -0.58 -0.46 10.65
N CYS A 129 -1.49 -0.15 11.55
CA CYS A 129 -1.39 1.02 12.41
C CYS A 129 -0.30 0.86 13.48
N ALA A 130 0.82 1.55 13.28
CA ALA A 130 1.93 1.61 14.25
C ALA A 130 1.54 2.18 15.63
N ARG A 131 0.44 2.94 15.71
CA ARG A 131 -0.12 3.43 17.00
C ARG A 131 -0.90 2.36 17.76
N CYS A 132 -1.45 1.37 17.05
CA CYS A 132 -2.18 0.26 17.68
C CYS A 132 -1.25 -0.90 18.05
N ASP A 133 -0.25 -1.15 17.21
CA ASP A 133 0.77 -2.16 17.41
C ASP A 133 2.06 -1.70 16.69
N PRO A 134 3.22 -1.62 17.37
CA PRO A 134 4.49 -1.24 16.74
C PRO A 134 4.92 -2.20 15.62
N GLY A 135 4.48 -3.46 15.68
CA GLY A 135 4.73 -4.48 14.65
C GLY A 135 3.65 -4.52 13.56
N PHE A 136 3.92 -5.28 12.49
CA PHE A 136 2.88 -5.57 11.52
C PHE A 136 1.79 -6.46 12.16
N ASN A 137 0.57 -5.95 12.22
CA ASN A 137 -0.57 -6.64 12.79
C ASN A 137 -1.79 -6.53 11.85
N PRO A 138 -2.26 -7.66 11.28
CA PRO A 138 -3.38 -7.65 10.34
C PRO A 138 -4.70 -7.18 10.97
N ASP A 139 -4.87 -7.29 12.29
CA ASP A 139 -6.06 -6.79 13.00
C ASP A 139 -6.13 -5.25 12.97
N PHE A 140 -5.02 -4.58 12.68
CA PHE A 140 -4.92 -3.13 12.56
C PHE A 140 -4.50 -2.69 11.15
N LEU A 141 -4.80 -3.50 10.13
CA LEU A 141 -4.51 -3.19 8.73
C LEU A 141 -5.13 -1.84 8.32
N LEU A 142 -4.36 -1.03 7.59
CA LEU A 142 -4.85 0.23 7.04
C LEU A 142 -5.72 -0.02 5.81
N ALA A 143 -6.97 0.42 5.88
CA ALA A 143 -7.87 0.50 4.74
C ALA A 143 -7.61 1.80 3.97
N TRP A 144 -7.14 1.68 2.73
CA TRP A 144 -6.76 2.82 1.90
C TRP A 144 -7.93 3.33 1.05
N THR A 145 -8.00 4.65 0.92
CA THR A 145 -8.88 5.38 -0.01
C THR A 145 -8.04 6.33 -0.86
N HIS A 146 -8.47 6.56 -2.10
CA HIS A 146 -7.96 7.58 -3.01
C HIS A 146 -9.04 8.65 -3.21
N HIS A 147 -8.77 9.89 -2.81
CA HIS A 147 -9.75 10.98 -2.81
C HIS A 147 -11.09 10.58 -2.12
N GLY A 148 -11.00 9.85 -1.01
CA GLY A 148 -12.16 9.36 -0.26
C GLY A 148 -12.83 8.11 -0.85
N ARG A 149 -12.46 7.69 -2.07
CA ARG A 149 -13.00 6.49 -2.71
C ARG A 149 -12.16 5.27 -2.40
N ARG A 150 -12.79 4.12 -2.13
CA ARG A 150 -12.07 2.85 -2.01
C ARG A 150 -11.53 2.45 -3.38
N VAL A 151 -10.29 1.98 -3.40
CA VAL A 151 -9.64 1.55 -4.64
C VAL A 151 -8.96 0.20 -4.42
N PRO A 152 -9.00 -0.73 -5.40
CA PRO A 152 -8.24 -1.98 -5.33
C PRO A 152 -6.74 -1.68 -5.16
N MET A 153 -6.02 -2.47 -4.38
CA MET A 153 -4.57 -2.25 -4.15
C MET A 153 -3.66 -3.03 -5.12
N GLY A 154 -4.23 -3.97 -5.89
CA GLY A 154 -3.56 -4.72 -6.94
C GLY A 154 -2.85 -5.98 -6.47
N ALA A 155 -2.62 -6.91 -7.40
CA ALA A 155 -2.17 -8.27 -7.09
C ALA A 155 -0.85 -8.37 -6.30
N ARG A 156 0.08 -7.43 -6.51
CA ARG A 156 1.34 -7.36 -5.75
C ARG A 156 1.07 -7.10 -4.27
N TYR A 157 0.24 -6.13 -3.96
CA TYR A 157 -0.14 -5.79 -2.59
C TYR A 157 -0.80 -6.98 -1.90
N ASP A 158 -1.71 -7.66 -2.62
CA ASP A 158 -2.44 -8.82 -2.08
C ASP A 158 -1.54 -10.03 -1.84
N ARG A 159 -0.55 -10.28 -2.70
CA ARG A 159 0.47 -11.32 -2.47
C ARG A 159 1.30 -11.03 -1.22
N GLU A 160 1.74 -9.78 -1.07
CA GLU A 160 2.55 -9.37 0.07
C GLU A 160 1.76 -9.44 1.38
N LEU A 161 0.47 -9.08 1.35
CA LEU A 161 -0.42 -9.21 2.52
C LEU A 161 -0.55 -10.66 2.97
N ARG A 162 -0.79 -11.57 2.03
CA ARG A 162 -0.87 -13.01 2.31
C ARG A 162 0.42 -13.54 2.93
N SER A 163 1.57 -13.15 2.38
CA SER A 163 2.88 -13.55 2.92
C SER A 163 3.11 -13.05 4.34
N LEU A 164 2.73 -11.79 4.64
CA LEU A 164 2.91 -11.19 5.96
C LEU A 164 2.04 -11.85 7.04
N VAL A 165 0.77 -12.15 6.70
CA VAL A 165 -0.14 -12.86 7.60
C VAL A 165 0.38 -14.26 7.92
N ALA A 166 0.72 -15.04 6.88
CA ALA A 166 1.24 -16.39 7.05
C ALA A 166 2.55 -16.41 7.85
N GLY A 167 3.44 -15.42 7.65
CA GLY A 167 4.69 -15.30 8.41
C GLY A 167 4.48 -15.01 9.90
N ARG A 168 3.48 -14.18 10.24
CA ARG A 168 3.12 -13.89 11.64
C ARG A 168 2.55 -15.12 12.35
N GLU A 169 1.69 -15.88 11.66
CA GLU A 169 1.11 -17.11 12.18
C GLU A 169 2.18 -18.17 12.45
N ARG A 170 3.16 -18.33 11.55
CA ARG A 170 4.32 -19.21 11.76
C ARG A 170 5.13 -18.83 13.01
N ARG A 171 5.41 -17.54 13.22
CA ARG A 171 6.12 -17.08 14.43
C ARG A 171 5.34 -17.34 15.70
N ARG A 172 4.04 -17.01 15.70
CA ARG A 172 3.16 -17.27 16.84
C ARG A 172 3.05 -18.76 17.17
N ALA A 173 3.03 -19.62 16.14
CA ALA A 173 3.08 -21.06 16.34
C ALA A 173 4.41 -21.49 16.96
N ALA A 174 5.55 -21.04 16.40
CA ALA A 174 6.88 -21.35 16.93
C ALA A 174 7.05 -20.91 18.40
N GLU A 175 6.56 -19.73 18.79
CA GLU A 175 6.58 -19.24 20.18
C GLU A 175 5.77 -20.13 21.12
N ILE A 176 4.59 -20.61 20.70
CA ILE A 176 3.75 -21.52 21.49
C ILE A 176 4.41 -22.90 21.65
N TYR A 177 5.12 -23.37 20.62
CA TYR A 177 5.82 -24.66 20.65
C TYR A 177 7.21 -24.60 21.30
N ALA A 178 7.80 -23.41 21.47
CA ALA A 178 9.06 -23.26 22.20
C ALA A 178 8.91 -23.51 23.72
N ASP A 179 7.73 -23.21 24.28
CA ASP A 179 7.38 -23.45 25.69
C ASP A 179 6.90 -24.90 25.95
N GLN A 180 6.58 -25.64 24.89
CA GLN A 180 6.27 -27.07 24.97
C GLN A 180 7.54 -27.82 24.59
N GLY A 181 8.37 -28.16 25.58
CA GLY A 181 9.53 -29.05 25.38
C GLY A 181 9.16 -30.28 24.53
N PRO A 182 10.15 -30.96 23.90
CA PRO A 182 9.91 -31.91 22.82
C PRO A 182 8.75 -32.86 23.16
N LEU A 183 7.76 -32.91 22.26
CA LEU A 183 6.64 -33.85 22.36
C LEU A 183 7.25 -35.23 22.59
N GLY A 184 7.06 -35.78 23.80
CA GLY A 184 7.53 -37.12 24.15
C GLY A 184 7.03 -38.13 23.12
N PRO A 185 7.75 -39.25 22.92
CA PRO A 185 7.44 -40.21 21.87
C PRO A 185 6.00 -40.69 22.01
N GLY A 186 5.15 -40.25 21.08
CA GLY A 186 3.80 -40.77 20.94
C GLY A 186 3.88 -42.28 20.71
N THR A 187 3.02 -43.03 21.39
CA THR A 187 2.96 -44.49 21.36
C THR A 187 2.93 -44.97 19.90
N PRO A 188 3.87 -45.83 19.46
CA PRO A 188 3.86 -46.35 18.10
C PRO A 188 2.69 -47.32 17.92
N ALA A 189 2.06 -47.27 16.74
CA ALA A 189 1.18 -48.32 16.27
C ALA A 189 2.00 -49.62 16.07
N PRO A 190 1.44 -50.81 16.34
CA PRO A 190 2.20 -52.05 16.20
C PRO A 190 2.42 -52.40 14.71
N ASP A 191 3.69 -52.64 14.43
CA ASP A 191 4.29 -53.52 13.42
C ASP A 191 3.88 -53.35 11.94
N ALA A 192 4.72 -52.61 11.22
CA ALA A 192 5.06 -52.94 9.84
C ALA A 192 6.60 -53.02 9.75
N ALA A 193 7.05 -54.26 9.58
CA ALA A 193 8.42 -54.74 9.46
C ALA A 193 9.45 -53.77 8.84
N ALA A 194 10.62 -53.79 9.47
CA ALA A 194 11.85 -53.11 9.11
C ALA A 194 12.27 -53.32 7.64
N HIS A 195 12.61 -52.21 6.97
CA HIS A 195 13.69 -52.16 5.98
C HIS A 195 14.61 -50.99 6.35
N GLU A 196 15.90 -51.29 6.53
CA GLU A 196 16.99 -50.31 6.71
C GLU A 196 17.16 -49.43 5.46
N PRO A 197 17.71 -48.21 5.60
CA PRO A 197 17.66 -47.21 4.55
C PRO A 197 18.84 -47.35 3.58
N PRO A 198 18.61 -47.27 2.26
CA PRO A 198 19.64 -46.83 1.36
C PRO A 198 19.26 -45.47 0.73
N GLY A 199 20.19 -44.53 0.87
CA GLY A 199 20.51 -43.64 -0.25
C GLY A 199 19.68 -42.35 -0.35
N THR A 200 20.36 -41.26 -0.08
CA THR A 200 20.12 -39.90 -0.59
C THR A 200 19.78 -39.89 -2.09
N TRP A 201 18.53 -39.57 -2.45
CA TRP A 201 18.15 -39.24 -3.84
C TRP A 201 17.50 -37.84 -3.99
N TRP A 202 17.26 -37.11 -2.90
CA TRP A 202 16.64 -35.76 -2.91
C TRP A 202 17.63 -34.59 -3.00
N GLN A 203 18.95 -34.83 -3.11
CA GLN A 203 19.96 -33.75 -3.19
C GLN A 203 20.32 -33.31 -4.62
N GLN A 204 19.70 -33.86 -5.68
CA GLN A 204 20.02 -33.48 -7.07
C GLN A 204 18.87 -32.91 -7.90
N GLU A 205 17.61 -33.02 -7.50
CA GLU A 205 16.47 -32.52 -8.31
C GLU A 205 16.14 -31.03 -8.09
N LEU A 206 16.90 -30.34 -7.24
CA LEU A 206 16.78 -28.89 -6.98
C LEU A 206 17.74 -28.04 -7.83
N LEU A 207 18.49 -28.64 -8.76
CA LEU A 207 19.46 -27.92 -9.63
C LEU A 207 19.10 -27.85 -11.12
N ASP A 208 18.02 -28.49 -11.61
CA ASP A 208 17.68 -28.49 -13.05
C ASP A 208 16.57 -27.53 -13.50
N VAL A 209 16.02 -26.70 -12.61
CA VAL A 209 15.04 -25.65 -13.02
C VAL A 209 15.72 -24.31 -13.33
N ALA A 210 17.06 -24.25 -13.28
CA ALA A 210 17.87 -23.08 -13.65
C ALA A 210 18.09 -22.93 -15.19
N GLY A 211 17.58 -23.85 -16.00
CA GLY A 211 17.77 -23.85 -17.46
C GLY A 211 16.47 -23.76 -18.25
N ARG A 212 15.95 -22.54 -18.46
CA ARG A 212 15.26 -22.11 -19.70
C ARG A 212 14.86 -20.64 -19.60
N ARG A 213 15.79 -19.77 -20.00
CA ARG A 213 15.50 -18.45 -20.54
C ARG A 213 15.18 -18.64 -22.01
N GLU A 214 13.95 -18.33 -22.43
CA GLU A 214 13.69 -17.88 -23.79
C GLU A 214 12.83 -16.63 -23.75
N ARG A 215 13.27 -15.64 -24.53
CA ARG A 215 12.64 -14.34 -24.71
C ARG A 215 11.49 -14.50 -25.67
N VAL A 216 10.32 -13.97 -25.30
CA VAL A 216 9.36 -13.44 -26.25
C VAL A 216 9.08 -12.01 -25.81
N ALA A 217 9.47 -11.05 -26.64
CA ALA A 217 9.01 -9.68 -26.50
C ALA A 217 7.52 -9.67 -26.84
N ALA A 218 6.68 -9.49 -25.83
CA ALA A 218 5.28 -9.14 -26.00
C ALA A 218 5.12 -7.75 -25.40
N GLU A 219 4.67 -6.82 -26.22
CA GLU A 219 4.35 -5.45 -25.84
C GLU A 219 3.39 -5.44 -24.63
N ASP A 220 3.49 -4.38 -23.83
CA ASP A 220 2.99 -4.26 -22.46
C ASP A 220 1.44 -4.22 -22.39
N ASP A 221 0.80 -5.37 -22.59
CA ASP A 221 -0.67 -5.55 -22.60
C ASP A 221 -1.30 -5.46 -21.20
N THR A 222 -0.47 -5.24 -20.15
CA THR A 222 -0.92 -5.03 -18.77
C THR A 222 -1.35 -3.60 -18.47
N ALA A 223 -1.20 -2.68 -19.43
CA ALA A 223 -1.55 -1.27 -19.29
C ALA A 223 -3.02 -0.96 -19.62
N TRP A 224 -3.79 -1.94 -20.08
CA TRP A 224 -5.17 -1.77 -20.53
C TRP A 224 -6.15 -2.77 -19.90
N VAL A 225 -7.37 -2.33 -19.62
CA VAL A 225 -8.49 -3.18 -19.17
C VAL A 225 -9.66 -2.97 -20.13
N VAL A 226 -10.37 -4.05 -20.45
CA VAL A 226 -11.59 -4.02 -21.28
C VAL A 226 -12.80 -4.24 -20.38
N ASP A 227 -13.83 -3.40 -20.50
CA ASP A 227 -15.08 -3.60 -19.76
C ASP A 227 -16.03 -4.61 -20.43
N GLU A 228 -17.17 -4.90 -19.78
CA GLU A 228 -18.16 -5.87 -20.26
C GLU A 228 -18.87 -5.43 -21.56
N GLU A 229 -18.72 -4.15 -21.94
CA GLU A 229 -19.28 -3.53 -23.15
C GLU A 229 -18.24 -3.44 -24.29
N GLY A 230 -16.98 -3.80 -24.02
CA GLY A 230 -15.89 -3.87 -24.99
C GLY A 230 -15.01 -2.62 -25.09
N HIS A 231 -15.14 -1.64 -24.20
CA HIS A 231 -14.30 -0.43 -24.24
C HIS A 231 -12.94 -0.63 -23.56
N ARG A 232 -11.88 -0.06 -24.15
CA ARG A 232 -10.49 -0.15 -23.66
C ARG A 232 -10.08 1.04 -22.80
N TRP A 233 -9.58 0.77 -21.59
CA TRP A 233 -9.20 1.75 -20.57
C TRP A 233 -7.75 1.62 -20.15
N ARG A 234 -7.03 2.74 -19.95
CA ARG A 234 -5.64 2.74 -19.50
C ARG A 234 -5.58 2.69 -17.97
N VAL A 235 -4.75 1.80 -17.40
CA VAL A 235 -4.67 1.47 -15.95
C VAL A 235 -4.32 2.65 -15.02
N GLU A 236 -3.92 3.81 -15.55
CA GLU A 236 -3.56 5.00 -14.77
C GLU A 236 -4.78 5.76 -14.20
N ASP A 237 -5.99 5.57 -14.73
CA ASP A 237 -7.23 6.14 -14.16
C ASP A 237 -8.23 5.02 -13.83
N PRO A 238 -8.33 4.59 -12.55
CA PRO A 238 -9.32 3.59 -12.16
C PRO A 238 -10.74 4.19 -12.17
N PRO A 239 -11.77 3.44 -12.59
CA PRO A 239 -13.14 3.93 -12.69
C PRO A 239 -13.72 4.36 -11.33
N VAL A 240 -14.64 5.31 -11.42
CA VAL A 240 -15.22 6.05 -10.28
C VAL A 240 -16.14 5.21 -9.40
N GLU A 241 -16.70 4.12 -9.91
CA GLU A 241 -17.55 3.23 -9.12
C GLU A 241 -17.27 1.78 -9.50
N ILE A 242 -16.51 1.09 -8.65
CA ILE A 242 -16.60 -0.37 -8.54
C ILE A 242 -17.04 -0.64 -7.11
N ALA A 243 -18.27 -1.14 -6.97
CA ALA A 243 -18.73 -1.71 -5.73
C ALA A 243 -17.92 -2.99 -5.43
N ASP A 244 -17.33 -2.98 -4.23
CA ASP A 244 -16.38 -3.93 -3.61
C ASP A 244 -14.93 -3.96 -4.15
N PRO A 245 -13.95 -3.47 -3.34
CA PRO A 245 -13.20 -4.40 -2.48
C PRO A 245 -12.70 -3.80 -1.13
N PRO A 246 -12.72 -4.59 -0.04
CA PRO A 246 -11.60 -5.49 0.23
C PRO A 246 -12.03 -6.90 0.64
N LEU A 247 -11.15 -7.86 0.31
CA LEU A 247 -11.36 -9.32 0.31
C LEU A 247 -12.63 -9.70 -0.49
N THR A 248 -12.47 -10.31 -1.67
CA THR A 248 -13.61 -10.94 -2.35
C THR A 248 -14.33 -11.89 -1.37
N PRO A 249 -15.62 -12.19 -1.53
CA PRO A 249 -16.31 -13.18 -0.69
C PRO A 249 -15.51 -14.49 -0.54
N ARG A 250 -14.82 -14.90 -1.62
CA ARG A 250 -13.86 -16.00 -1.62
C ARG A 250 -12.66 -15.75 -0.69
N MET A 251 -12.00 -14.59 -0.78
CA MET A 251 -10.86 -14.26 0.09
C MET A 251 -11.25 -14.10 1.56
N ARG A 252 -12.46 -13.58 1.86
CA ARG A 252 -12.97 -13.52 3.25
C ARG A 252 -13.14 -14.92 3.81
N LEU A 253 -13.62 -15.83 2.97
CA LEU A 253 -13.84 -17.21 3.35
C LEU A 253 -12.53 -18.00 3.50
N GLU A 254 -11.57 -17.81 2.60
CA GLU A 254 -10.21 -18.36 2.71
C GLU A 254 -9.50 -17.83 3.96
N LEU A 255 -9.66 -16.54 4.29
CA LEU A 255 -9.12 -15.97 5.53
C LEU A 255 -9.83 -16.55 6.76
N ALA A 256 -11.15 -16.71 6.73
CA ALA A 256 -11.90 -17.35 7.81
C ALA A 256 -11.45 -18.80 8.03
N ALA A 257 -11.22 -19.55 6.94
CA ALA A 257 -10.64 -20.89 6.95
C ALA A 257 -9.27 -20.90 7.63
N ALA A 258 -8.32 -20.12 7.13
CA ALA A 258 -6.96 -20.04 7.66
C ALA A 258 -6.86 -19.53 9.11
N SER A 259 -7.87 -18.80 9.60
CA SER A 259 -7.90 -18.23 10.95
C SER A 259 -8.78 -18.98 11.95
N GLY A 260 -9.29 -20.17 11.59
CA GLY A 260 -10.09 -20.98 12.52
C GLY A 260 -11.53 -20.53 12.74
N ARG A 261 -12.02 -19.63 11.89
CA ARG A 261 -13.34 -18.98 12.04
C ARG A 261 -14.47 -19.68 11.30
N LEU A 262 -14.22 -20.80 10.61
CA LEU A 262 -15.31 -21.63 10.10
C LEU A 262 -16.03 -22.30 11.28
N THR A 263 -17.35 -22.23 11.31
CA THR A 263 -18.16 -22.86 12.36
C THR A 263 -18.51 -24.33 12.02
N PRO A 264 -18.98 -25.14 12.98
CA PRO A 264 -19.48 -26.48 12.67
C PRO A 264 -20.55 -26.44 11.55
N GLY A 265 -20.44 -27.33 10.58
CA GLY A 265 -21.32 -27.42 9.40
C GLY A 265 -20.71 -26.95 8.09
N TRP A 266 -19.66 -26.11 8.13
CA TRP A 266 -18.95 -25.65 6.94
C TRP A 266 -18.30 -26.81 6.16
N ARG A 267 -18.41 -26.79 4.81
CA ARG A 267 -17.72 -27.75 3.95
C ARG A 267 -16.34 -27.24 3.58
N VAL A 268 -15.34 -28.10 3.76
CA VAL A 268 -13.93 -27.80 3.46
C VAL A 268 -13.31 -28.94 2.69
N ARG A 269 -12.33 -28.63 1.85
CA ARG A 269 -11.47 -29.60 1.15
C ARG A 269 -10.11 -29.61 1.82
N ILE A 270 -9.59 -30.80 2.05
CA ILE A 270 -8.28 -31.00 2.67
C ILE A 270 -7.23 -30.84 1.58
N ILE A 271 -6.27 -29.93 1.80
CA ILE A 271 -5.14 -29.71 0.89
C ILE A 271 -3.82 -30.21 1.49
N ALA A 272 -3.89 -30.91 2.63
CA ALA A 272 -2.75 -31.61 3.20
C ALA A 272 -2.26 -32.71 2.23
N PRO A 273 -0.96 -32.76 1.90
CA PRO A 273 -0.42 -33.83 1.07
C PRO A 273 -0.57 -35.19 1.78
N GLY A 274 -0.93 -36.21 1.01
CA GLY A 274 -1.12 -37.58 1.51
C GLY A 274 -2.50 -38.14 1.18
N LYS A 275 -2.91 -39.21 1.88
CA LYS A 275 -4.11 -40.01 1.56
C LYS A 275 -5.45 -39.26 1.58
N TYR A 276 -5.49 -38.07 2.17
CA TYR A 276 -6.70 -37.24 2.27
C TYR A 276 -6.63 -35.97 1.40
N LEU A 277 -5.61 -35.82 0.55
CA LEU A 277 -5.50 -34.71 -0.39
C LEU A 277 -6.71 -34.67 -1.32
N GLY A 278 -7.39 -33.53 -1.38
CA GLY A 278 -8.58 -33.32 -2.20
C GLY A 278 -9.89 -33.83 -1.58
N VAL A 279 -9.83 -34.50 -0.42
CA VAL A 279 -11.04 -35.03 0.24
C VAL A 279 -11.84 -33.89 0.86
N GLU A 280 -13.15 -33.87 0.58
CA GLU A 280 -14.08 -32.93 1.18
C GLU A 280 -14.71 -33.49 2.47
N GLY A 281 -14.90 -32.61 3.45
CA GLY A 281 -15.56 -32.96 4.70
C GLY A 281 -16.25 -31.77 5.36
N LYS A 282 -16.99 -32.04 6.43
CA LYS A 282 -17.67 -31.01 7.23
C LYS A 282 -16.88 -30.68 8.47
N VAL A 283 -16.67 -29.40 8.76
CA VAL A 283 -16.15 -28.96 10.05
C VAL A 283 -17.13 -29.40 11.13
N VAL A 284 -16.69 -30.21 12.09
CA VAL A 284 -17.48 -30.61 13.27
C VAL A 284 -17.10 -29.82 14.51
N LYS A 285 -15.88 -29.32 14.56
CA LYS A 285 -15.37 -28.49 15.65
C LYS A 285 -14.20 -27.65 15.17
N SER A 286 -14.15 -26.40 15.61
CA SER A 286 -13.01 -25.51 15.40
C SER A 286 -12.26 -25.41 16.71
N ALA A 287 -11.06 -25.99 16.75
CA ALA A 287 -10.18 -25.90 17.90
C ALA A 287 -9.31 -24.64 17.79
N ARG A 288 -8.25 -24.53 18.59
CA ARG A 288 -7.43 -23.31 18.64
C ARG A 288 -6.54 -23.10 17.40
N THR A 289 -6.14 -24.18 16.71
CA THR A 289 -5.20 -24.14 15.57
C THR A 289 -5.55 -25.12 14.45
N ARG A 290 -6.69 -25.81 14.56
CA ARG A 290 -7.08 -26.91 13.66
C ARG A 290 -8.58 -27.08 13.63
N TYR A 291 -9.07 -27.54 12.49
CA TYR A 291 -10.44 -28.04 12.38
C TYR A 291 -10.46 -29.53 12.67
N HIS A 292 -11.52 -29.97 13.32
CA HIS A 292 -11.96 -31.35 13.25
C HIS A 292 -12.89 -31.43 12.04
N VAL A 293 -12.51 -32.19 11.03
CA VAL A 293 -13.23 -32.33 9.77
C VAL A 293 -13.73 -33.76 9.66
N ARG A 294 -15.05 -33.93 9.59
CA ARG A 294 -15.67 -35.23 9.30
C ARG A 294 -15.61 -35.49 7.80
N ALA A 295 -14.80 -36.46 7.41
CA ALA A 295 -14.60 -36.91 6.04
C ALA A 295 -15.04 -38.38 5.94
N GLY A 296 -16.24 -38.61 5.38
CA GLY A 296 -16.86 -39.94 5.41
C GLY A 296 -17.16 -40.41 6.84
N ARG A 297 -16.62 -41.58 7.22
CA ARG A 297 -16.77 -42.15 8.58
C ARG A 297 -15.70 -41.65 9.56
N ASP A 298 -14.64 -41.01 9.07
CA ASP A 298 -13.52 -40.56 9.88
C ASP A 298 -13.69 -39.11 10.34
N VAL A 299 -13.13 -38.78 11.51
CA VAL A 299 -12.96 -37.39 11.96
C VAL A 299 -11.47 -37.08 11.97
N LEU A 300 -11.05 -36.24 11.04
CA LEU A 300 -9.66 -35.84 10.85
C LEU A 300 -9.38 -34.55 11.61
N THR A 301 -8.17 -34.41 12.12
CA THR A 301 -7.69 -33.16 12.72
C THR A 301 -6.76 -32.49 11.71
N VAL A 302 -7.18 -31.38 11.14
CA VAL A 302 -6.50 -30.72 10.02
C VAL A 302 -6.13 -29.28 10.43
N PRO A 303 -4.85 -28.87 10.32
CA PRO A 303 -4.45 -27.47 10.51
C PRO A 303 -5.26 -26.52 9.62
N PHE A 304 -5.49 -25.30 10.09
CA PHE A 304 -6.32 -24.32 9.36
C PHE A 304 -5.80 -23.99 7.97
N GLU A 305 -4.48 -23.96 7.81
CA GLU A 305 -3.79 -23.67 6.57
C GLU A 305 -3.85 -24.83 5.56
N LEU A 306 -4.23 -26.03 6.00
CA LEU A 306 -4.36 -27.22 5.15
C LEU A 306 -5.82 -27.56 4.83
N VAL A 307 -6.72 -26.59 5.02
CA VAL A 307 -8.10 -26.66 4.54
C VAL A 307 -8.39 -25.49 3.62
N GLU A 308 -9.13 -25.77 2.55
CA GLU A 308 -9.76 -24.73 1.74
C GLU A 308 -11.28 -24.83 1.86
N PRO A 309 -12.00 -23.69 1.89
CA PRO A 309 -13.45 -23.73 1.94
C PRO A 309 -14.04 -24.16 0.59
N VAL A 310 -14.98 -25.10 0.62
CA VAL A 310 -15.74 -25.51 -0.57
C VAL A 310 -16.94 -24.59 -0.69
N ARG A 311 -17.21 -24.05 -1.90
CA ARG A 311 -18.37 -23.18 -2.12
C ARG A 311 -19.64 -23.89 -1.62
N PRO A 312 -20.49 -23.22 -0.82
CA PRO A 312 -21.84 -23.74 -0.64
C PRO A 312 -22.50 -23.75 -2.03
N GLY A 313 -22.98 -24.92 -2.44
CA GLY A 313 -23.95 -25.01 -3.54
C GLY A 313 -25.28 -24.39 -3.13
#